data_AF-Q95Y17-F1
#
_entry.id   AF-Q95Y17-F1
#
_cell.length_a   1.000
_cell.length_b   1.000
_cell.length_c   1.000
_cell.angle_alpha   90.00
_cell.angle_beta   90.00
_cell.angle_gamma   90.00
#
_symmetry.space_group_name_H-M   'P 1'
#
loop_
_entity.id
_entity.type
_entity.pdbx_description
1 polymer ?
#
loop_
_entity_poly.entity_id
_entity_poly.type
_entity_poly.pdbx_seq_one_letter_code
_entity_poly.pdbx_strand_id
1 'polypeptide(L)'
;MKAAVGFMLIFYCISSTLGSYARMHSLRFYTNNTVPVKIECEDGSKIYLTSRDKVVQLAKITLTTSGVSTTLDKLLNSIDENAFLKGWPVNSDLTISTTNSESVTNTLHGELFVSTPTMAKDPNFLVRTVRGSQTIDRSTNSDTTIMFLAVYNPDRTGKPNYAPFNQVGVSNIVQPRGTNIYFYQAMPSDYYTDVTNVNTTRWNIFANPLMNVFASNPHNSFFDKIDPIQFSTSVWFRSTGGFKLDVSEAYVDTMSINSTSVSVTGMSNSQLFSNTSSVNFLSAGTNRLGYSGYILNTDMFATVNLTVQLSGQSGATDSYTTSGSQVNDDFHEVEWPAQSMQLIPSSIEMGLYYVQYFNMDTGAPTTTSAALSSTASTPSIASTATSAATNPPTTTAGASTNSPATNPPTTSRPITASQSTTSQNVETTTKLGLTASITVSMMITLLHNILFA
;
A
#
# COMPACT_ATOMS: atom_id res chain seq x y z
N MET A 1 -65.28 25.80 -2.76
CA MET A 1 -64.42 26.25 -1.64
C MET A 1 -63.86 25.01 -0.93
N LYS A 2 -62.61 25.12 -0.46
CA LYS A 2 -61.75 24.11 0.21
C LYS A 2 -60.88 23.24 -0.70
N ALA A 3 -59.63 23.71 -0.80
CA ALA A 3 -58.45 22.97 -1.20
C ALA A 3 -58.17 21.81 -0.22
N ALA A 4 -57.86 20.65 -0.77
CA ALA A 4 -57.08 19.61 -0.11
C ALA A 4 -55.85 19.39 -0.99
N VAL A 5 -54.80 20.17 -0.73
CA VAL A 5 -53.47 19.95 -1.32
C VAL A 5 -52.89 18.76 -0.56
N GLY A 6 -53.05 17.56 -1.12
CA GLY A 6 -52.40 16.37 -0.64
C GLY A 6 -50.90 16.50 -0.84
N PHE A 7 -50.17 16.64 0.26
CA PHE A 7 -48.72 16.45 0.32
C PHE A 7 -48.42 15.01 -0.11
N MET A 8 -48.15 14.82 -1.39
CA MET A 8 -47.56 13.59 -1.89
C MET A 8 -46.10 13.59 -1.41
N LEU A 9 -45.88 12.98 -0.26
CA LEU A 9 -44.55 12.59 0.23
C LEU A 9 -43.95 11.67 -0.84
N ILE A 10 -43.23 12.28 -1.78
CA ILE A 10 -42.28 11.59 -2.63
C ILE A 10 -41.22 11.09 -1.66
N PHE A 11 -41.39 9.84 -1.23
CA PHE A 11 -40.29 9.02 -0.76
C PHE A 11 -39.27 9.06 -1.91
N TYR A 12 -38.29 9.95 -1.78
CA TYR A 12 -36.96 9.71 -2.30
C TYR A 12 -36.48 8.44 -1.58
N CYS A 13 -36.96 7.29 -2.05
CA CYS A 13 -36.14 6.12 -2.13
C CYS A 13 -34.97 6.56 -2.99
N ILE A 14 -33.95 7.13 -2.33
CA ILE A 14 -32.60 7.04 -2.83
C ILE A 14 -32.45 5.54 -3.03
N SER A 15 -32.59 5.10 -4.28
CA SER A 15 -32.08 3.82 -4.70
C SER A 15 -30.58 3.92 -4.46
N SER A 16 -30.16 3.72 -3.20
CA SER A 16 -28.96 2.95 -2.94
C SER A 16 -29.26 1.63 -3.62
N THR A 17 -28.97 1.55 -4.92
CA THR A 17 -28.77 0.28 -5.56
C THR A 17 -27.78 -0.42 -4.64
N LEU A 18 -28.21 -1.51 -4.00
CA LEU A 18 -27.32 -2.31 -3.19
C LEU A 18 -26.45 -3.02 -4.23
N GLY A 19 -25.30 -2.43 -4.55
CA GLY A 19 -24.32 -3.08 -5.41
C GLY A 19 -23.78 -4.31 -4.71
N SER A 20 -23.56 -5.37 -5.47
CA SER A 20 -23.01 -6.61 -4.94
C SER A 20 -21.50 -6.51 -4.79
N TYR A 21 -20.94 -7.29 -3.86
CA TYR A 21 -19.50 -7.34 -3.59
C TYR A 21 -18.96 -8.68 -4.03
N ALA A 22 -17.74 -8.66 -4.58
CA ALA A 22 -16.98 -9.88 -4.73
C ALA A 22 -16.63 -10.47 -3.37
N ARG A 23 -16.37 -11.78 -3.31
CA ARG A 23 -16.18 -12.51 -2.05
C ARG A 23 -14.94 -13.38 -2.08
N MET A 24 -14.32 -13.54 -0.91
CA MET A 24 -13.22 -14.47 -0.67
C MET A 24 -13.68 -15.57 0.30
N HIS A 25 -13.41 -16.82 -0.04
CA HIS A 25 -13.71 -17.97 0.80
C HIS A 25 -12.47 -18.83 1.03
N SER A 26 -12.09 -19.01 2.30
CA SER A 26 -10.94 -19.85 2.66
C SER A 26 -11.29 -21.33 2.63
N LEU A 27 -10.45 -22.14 1.98
CA LEU A 27 -10.69 -23.58 1.82
C LEU A 27 -10.76 -24.34 3.14
N ARG A 28 -10.08 -23.87 4.19
CA ARG A 28 -10.04 -24.52 5.51
C ARG A 28 -11.40 -24.60 6.20
N PHE A 29 -12.38 -23.79 5.80
CA PHE A 29 -13.69 -23.76 6.43
C PHE A 29 -14.68 -24.80 5.86
N TYR A 30 -14.27 -25.58 4.86
CA TYR A 30 -15.12 -26.58 4.21
C TYR A 30 -14.80 -28.01 4.68
N THR A 31 -14.77 -28.24 5.99
CA THR A 31 -14.41 -29.52 6.63
C THR A 31 -15.51 -30.59 6.59
N ASN A 32 -16.73 -30.25 6.17
CA ASN A 32 -17.87 -31.16 6.23
C ASN A 32 -17.91 -32.11 5.02
N ASN A 33 -17.52 -33.36 5.27
CA ASN A 33 -17.34 -34.39 4.23
C ASN A 33 -18.62 -35.14 3.83
N THR A 34 -19.77 -34.90 4.47
CA THR A 34 -20.98 -35.70 4.20
C THR A 34 -21.95 -35.02 3.24
N VAL A 35 -21.96 -33.68 3.20
CA VAL A 35 -22.95 -32.93 2.42
C VAL A 35 -22.23 -31.77 1.72
N PRO A 36 -22.42 -31.58 0.40
CA PRO A 36 -21.95 -30.39 -0.29
C PRO A 36 -22.44 -29.12 0.40
N VAL A 37 -21.53 -28.20 0.66
CA VAL A 37 -21.81 -26.92 1.32
C VAL A 37 -22.11 -25.88 0.24
N LYS A 38 -23.16 -25.09 0.42
CA LYS A 38 -23.49 -23.99 -0.49
C LYS A 38 -22.46 -22.86 -0.35
N ILE A 39 -22.00 -22.33 -1.49
CA ILE A 39 -21.25 -21.05 -1.53
C ILE A 39 -22.21 -19.97 -2.03
N GLU A 40 -22.30 -18.87 -1.31
CA GLU A 40 -23.15 -17.75 -1.72
C GLU A 40 -22.53 -17.01 -2.91
N CYS A 41 -23.21 -17.06 -4.05
CA CYS A 41 -22.87 -16.28 -5.24
C CYS A 41 -24.11 -15.98 -6.08
N GLU A 42 -23.97 -15.07 -7.03
CA GLU A 42 -25.04 -14.67 -7.94
C GLU A 42 -24.93 -15.41 -9.27
N ASP A 43 -26.05 -15.50 -9.99
CA ASP A 43 -26.08 -16.10 -11.31
C ASP A 43 -25.23 -15.31 -12.32
N GLY A 44 -24.37 -16.03 -13.05
CA GLY A 44 -23.44 -15.45 -14.00
C GLY A 44 -22.12 -14.93 -13.39
N SER A 45 -21.84 -15.28 -12.14
CA SER A 45 -20.55 -15.01 -11.48
C SER A 45 -19.42 -15.91 -12.03
N LYS A 46 -18.17 -15.62 -11.66
CA LYS A 46 -17.02 -16.51 -11.89
C LYS A 46 -16.30 -16.78 -10.59
N ILE A 47 -15.84 -18.02 -10.42
CA ILE A 47 -14.97 -18.42 -9.31
C ILE A 47 -13.54 -18.65 -9.79
N TYR A 48 -12.60 -18.26 -8.94
CA TYR A 48 -11.16 -18.30 -9.18
C TYR A 48 -10.48 -18.89 -7.95
N LEU A 49 -9.30 -19.49 -8.12
CA LEU A 49 -8.54 -20.09 -7.03
C LEU A 49 -7.14 -19.48 -6.93
N THR A 50 -6.79 -19.03 -5.74
CA THR A 50 -5.41 -18.75 -5.33
C THR A 50 -4.98 -19.77 -4.29
N SER A 51 -3.90 -20.52 -4.53
CA SER A 51 -3.42 -21.52 -3.58
C SER A 51 -1.98 -21.97 -3.85
N ARG A 52 -1.26 -22.31 -2.77
CA ARG A 52 0.01 -23.06 -2.77
C ARG A 52 -0.16 -24.49 -2.23
N ASP A 53 -1.39 -24.90 -1.93
CA ASP A 53 -1.69 -26.21 -1.38
C ASP A 53 -1.30 -27.32 -2.37
N LYS A 54 -1.03 -28.51 -1.82
CA LYS A 54 -0.63 -29.65 -2.64
C LYS A 54 -1.75 -29.99 -3.62
N VAL A 55 -1.40 -30.13 -4.91
CA VAL A 55 -2.32 -30.48 -6.00
C VAL A 55 -3.17 -31.71 -5.68
N VAL A 56 -2.61 -32.71 -5.01
CA VAL A 56 -3.33 -33.92 -4.58
C VAL A 56 -4.48 -33.65 -3.60
N GLN A 57 -4.38 -32.61 -2.76
CA GLN A 57 -5.45 -32.24 -1.84
C GLN A 57 -6.48 -31.33 -2.52
N LEU A 58 -6.05 -30.49 -3.46
CA LEU A 58 -6.95 -29.68 -4.29
C LEU A 58 -7.80 -30.55 -5.23
N ALA A 59 -7.23 -31.63 -5.78
CA ALA A 59 -7.95 -32.59 -6.61
C ALA A 59 -9.08 -33.33 -5.87
N LYS A 60 -9.06 -33.32 -4.54
CA LYS A 60 -10.08 -33.91 -3.66
C LYS A 60 -11.19 -32.92 -3.27
N ILE A 61 -11.15 -31.69 -3.78
CA ILE A 61 -12.17 -30.66 -3.54
C ILE A 61 -12.89 -30.40 -4.86
N THR A 62 -14.20 -30.55 -4.84
CA THR A 62 -15.07 -30.44 -6.01
C THR A 62 -16.02 -29.27 -5.85
N LEU A 63 -16.11 -28.45 -6.88
CA LEU A 63 -17.14 -27.43 -7.04
C LEU A 63 -18.20 -27.95 -8.01
N THR A 64 -19.48 -27.74 -7.71
CA THR A 64 -20.60 -28.13 -8.57
C THR A 64 -21.60 -27.00 -8.71
N THR A 65 -21.99 -26.67 -9.94
CA THR A 65 -23.01 -25.67 -10.28
C THR A 65 -23.69 -26.09 -11.57
N SER A 66 -25.01 -25.90 -11.67
CA SER A 66 -25.81 -26.22 -12.85
C SER A 66 -25.60 -27.66 -13.37
N GLY A 67 -25.37 -28.61 -12.45
CA GLY A 67 -25.10 -30.01 -12.75
C GLY A 67 -23.70 -30.33 -13.30
N VAL A 68 -22.82 -29.34 -13.43
CA VAL A 68 -21.44 -29.52 -13.91
C VAL A 68 -20.48 -29.39 -12.72
N SER A 69 -19.47 -30.27 -12.68
CA SER A 69 -18.46 -30.27 -11.62
C SER A 69 -17.05 -30.02 -12.14
N THR A 70 -16.24 -29.32 -11.34
CA THR A 70 -14.80 -29.17 -11.55
C THR A 70 -14.04 -29.41 -10.25
N THR A 71 -12.78 -29.79 -10.34
CA THR A 71 -11.89 -29.96 -9.18
C THR A 71 -10.95 -28.77 -9.06
N LEU A 72 -10.51 -28.45 -7.84
CA LEU A 72 -9.74 -27.23 -7.61
C LEU A 72 -8.35 -27.23 -8.27
N ASP A 73 -7.74 -28.40 -8.47
CA ASP A 73 -6.50 -28.53 -9.23
C ASP A 73 -6.66 -28.11 -10.71
N LYS A 74 -7.83 -28.34 -11.32
CA LYS A 74 -8.12 -27.86 -12.68
C LYS A 74 -8.30 -26.35 -12.70
N LEU A 75 -8.97 -25.80 -11.68
CA LEU A 75 -9.16 -24.35 -11.56
C LEU A 75 -7.83 -23.61 -11.35
N LEU A 76 -6.93 -24.17 -10.54
CA LEU A 76 -5.59 -23.62 -10.27
C LEU A 76 -4.78 -23.39 -11.57
N ASN A 77 -4.94 -24.31 -12.54
CA ASN A 77 -4.21 -24.29 -13.80
C ASN A 77 -4.97 -23.60 -14.94
N SER A 78 -6.15 -23.02 -14.66
CA SER A 78 -7.00 -22.36 -15.66
C SER A 78 -6.53 -20.92 -15.90
N ILE A 79 -5.39 -20.79 -16.59
CA ILE A 79 -4.77 -19.51 -16.94
C ILE A 79 -4.83 -19.26 -18.46
N ASP A 80 -4.81 -17.98 -18.84
CA ASP A 80 -4.62 -17.54 -20.22
C ASP A 80 -3.14 -17.36 -20.57
N GLU A 81 -2.87 -16.91 -21.80
CA GLU A 81 -1.52 -16.68 -22.33
C GLU A 81 -0.75 -15.56 -21.61
N ASN A 82 -1.47 -14.65 -20.95
CA ASN A 82 -0.89 -13.54 -20.18
C ASN A 82 -0.81 -13.87 -18.67
N ALA A 83 -1.09 -15.12 -18.31
CA ALA A 83 -1.14 -15.64 -16.94
C ALA A 83 -2.19 -14.96 -16.04
N PHE A 84 -3.30 -14.49 -16.62
CA PHE A 84 -4.52 -14.20 -15.87
C PHE A 84 -5.36 -15.45 -15.72
N LEU A 85 -6.08 -15.55 -14.60
CA LEU A 85 -7.00 -16.65 -14.35
C LEU A 85 -8.24 -16.48 -15.22
N LYS A 86 -8.66 -17.54 -15.93
CA LYS A 86 -9.88 -17.53 -16.76
C LYS A 86 -11.17 -17.52 -15.93
N GLY A 87 -11.09 -18.08 -14.72
CA GLY A 87 -12.24 -18.34 -13.86
C GLY A 87 -13.12 -19.47 -14.39
N TRP A 88 -13.96 -20.01 -13.51
CA TRP A 88 -15.00 -20.98 -13.87
C TRP A 88 -16.38 -20.35 -13.65
N PRO A 89 -17.28 -20.35 -14.64
CA PRO A 89 -18.62 -19.78 -14.48
C PRO A 89 -19.41 -20.52 -13.41
N VAL A 90 -20.09 -19.77 -12.53
CA VAL A 90 -20.90 -20.30 -11.42
C VAL A 90 -22.21 -19.54 -11.29
N ASN A 91 -23.21 -20.22 -10.73
CA ASN A 91 -24.52 -19.67 -10.42
C ASN A 91 -24.85 -19.86 -8.94
N SER A 92 -25.97 -19.30 -8.48
CA SER A 92 -26.42 -19.31 -7.08
C SER A 92 -26.67 -20.71 -6.47
N ASP A 93 -26.61 -21.76 -7.28
CA ASP A 93 -26.65 -23.17 -6.88
C ASP A 93 -25.26 -23.77 -6.59
N LEU A 94 -24.20 -22.96 -6.62
CA LEU A 94 -22.82 -23.39 -6.37
C LEU A 94 -22.68 -24.10 -5.02
N THR A 95 -22.07 -25.28 -5.08
CA THR A 95 -21.70 -26.07 -3.91
C THR A 95 -20.24 -26.51 -3.96
N ILE A 96 -19.66 -26.72 -2.80
CA ILE A 96 -18.31 -27.25 -2.59
C ILE A 96 -18.38 -28.49 -1.71
N SER A 97 -17.63 -29.52 -2.08
CA SER A 97 -17.44 -30.72 -1.27
C SER A 97 -15.99 -31.14 -1.28
N THR A 98 -15.56 -31.87 -0.24
CA THR A 98 -14.22 -32.43 -0.17
C THR A 98 -14.21 -33.85 0.35
N THR A 99 -13.24 -34.63 -0.15
CA THR A 99 -12.91 -35.97 0.35
C THR A 99 -11.62 -35.98 1.17
N ASN A 100 -11.05 -34.80 1.48
CA ASN A 100 -9.94 -34.67 2.42
C ASN A 100 -10.40 -35.02 3.84
N SER A 101 -9.50 -35.52 4.69
CA SER A 101 -9.81 -35.58 6.13
C SER A 101 -9.91 -34.17 6.70
N GLU A 102 -10.68 -34.00 7.78
CA GLU A 102 -10.81 -32.71 8.47
C GLU A 102 -9.44 -32.12 8.86
N SER A 103 -8.52 -32.96 9.34
CA SER A 103 -7.14 -32.55 9.65
C SER A 103 -6.38 -32.00 8.44
N VAL A 104 -6.62 -32.54 7.24
CA VAL A 104 -6.00 -32.03 6.01
C VAL A 104 -6.68 -30.74 5.58
N THR A 105 -8.01 -30.69 5.59
CA THR A 105 -8.77 -29.49 5.21
C THR A 105 -8.40 -28.29 6.08
N ASN A 106 -8.24 -28.48 7.40
CA ASN A 106 -7.84 -27.41 8.33
C ASN A 106 -6.43 -26.85 8.07
N THR A 107 -5.59 -27.55 7.31
CA THR A 107 -4.23 -27.10 6.94
C THR A 107 -4.17 -26.42 5.58
N LEU A 108 -5.29 -26.32 4.85
CA LEU A 108 -5.34 -25.65 3.56
C LEU A 108 -5.30 -24.13 3.74
N HIS A 109 -4.55 -23.47 2.86
CA HIS A 109 -4.43 -22.01 2.86
C HIS A 109 -4.94 -21.36 1.57
N GLY A 110 -5.39 -22.15 0.61
CA GLY A 110 -6.01 -21.65 -0.59
C GLY A 110 -7.31 -20.90 -0.31
N GLU A 111 -7.64 -20.00 -1.22
CA GLU A 111 -8.84 -19.19 -1.16
C GLU A 111 -9.53 -19.13 -2.52
N LEU A 112 -10.86 -19.12 -2.49
CA LEU A 112 -11.71 -18.95 -3.65
C LEU A 112 -12.17 -17.50 -3.73
N PHE A 113 -11.84 -16.84 -4.84
CA PHE A 113 -12.38 -15.53 -5.17
C PHE A 113 -13.62 -15.72 -6.05
N VAL A 114 -14.74 -15.12 -5.67
CA VAL A 114 -15.99 -15.12 -6.43
C VAL A 114 -16.28 -13.70 -6.89
N SER A 115 -16.20 -13.46 -8.20
CA SER A 115 -16.53 -12.17 -8.79
C SER A 115 -18.04 -11.98 -8.88
N THR A 116 -18.52 -10.74 -8.91
CA THR A 116 -19.93 -10.47 -9.25
C THR A 116 -20.21 -10.76 -10.74
N PRO A 117 -21.48 -10.87 -11.15
CA PRO A 117 -21.84 -11.01 -12.56
C PRO A 117 -21.40 -9.81 -13.42
N THR A 118 -21.38 -8.61 -12.83
CA THR A 118 -20.88 -7.39 -13.50
C THR A 118 -19.41 -7.53 -13.87
N MET A 119 -18.58 -7.98 -12.92
CA MET A 119 -17.16 -8.23 -13.15
C MET A 119 -16.93 -9.38 -14.12
N ALA A 120 -17.70 -10.46 -14.00
CA ALA A 120 -17.55 -11.64 -14.86
C ALA A 120 -17.81 -11.35 -16.35
N LYS A 121 -18.67 -10.35 -16.63
CA LYS A 121 -19.02 -9.87 -17.98
C LYS A 121 -18.05 -8.80 -18.50
N ASP A 122 -17.28 -8.13 -17.65
CA ASP A 122 -16.31 -7.12 -18.09
C ASP A 122 -15.02 -7.78 -18.59
N PRO A 123 -14.69 -7.69 -19.90
CA PRO A 123 -13.42 -8.21 -20.42
C PRO A 123 -12.18 -7.47 -19.87
N ASN A 124 -12.35 -6.29 -19.29
CA ASN A 124 -11.27 -5.50 -18.68
C ASN A 124 -11.10 -5.79 -17.18
N PHE A 125 -11.94 -6.63 -16.57
CA PHE A 125 -11.75 -7.13 -15.22
C PHE A 125 -10.96 -8.44 -15.25
N LEU A 126 -9.71 -8.36 -14.82
CA LEU A 126 -8.75 -9.45 -14.84
C LEU A 126 -8.49 -9.93 -13.40
N VAL A 127 -8.21 -11.22 -13.24
CA VAL A 127 -7.85 -11.80 -11.93
C VAL A 127 -6.51 -12.49 -12.07
N ARG A 128 -5.61 -12.24 -11.11
CA ARG A 128 -4.26 -12.81 -11.13
C ARG A 128 -3.86 -13.30 -9.76
N THR A 129 -3.36 -14.54 -9.72
CA THR A 129 -2.60 -15.04 -8.57
C THR A 129 -1.18 -14.49 -8.62
N VAL A 130 -0.75 -13.79 -7.57
CA VAL A 130 0.60 -13.24 -7.47
C VAL A 130 1.56 -14.35 -7.05
N ARG A 131 2.13 -15.01 -8.05
CA ARG A 131 3.13 -16.07 -7.88
C ARG A 131 4.32 -15.82 -8.81
N GLY A 132 5.54 -15.93 -8.28
CA GLY A 132 6.74 -15.53 -9.00
C GLY A 132 6.82 -14.03 -9.26
N SER A 133 7.44 -13.64 -10.37
CA SER A 133 7.58 -12.26 -10.82
C SER A 133 7.15 -12.16 -12.28
N GLN A 134 6.35 -11.16 -12.64
CA GLN A 134 5.92 -10.95 -14.03
C GLN A 134 5.65 -9.47 -14.31
N THR A 135 5.98 -9.06 -15.53
CA THR A 135 5.58 -7.78 -16.10
C THR A 135 4.17 -7.85 -16.67
N ILE A 136 3.32 -6.92 -16.27
CA ILE A 136 2.01 -6.66 -16.85
C ILE A 136 2.13 -5.41 -17.72
N ASP A 137 1.94 -5.58 -19.02
CA ASP A 137 1.95 -4.49 -19.99
C ASP A 137 0.54 -4.31 -20.56
N ARG A 138 -0.07 -3.18 -20.24
CA ARG A 138 -1.39 -2.75 -20.70
C ARG A 138 -1.30 -1.36 -21.29
N SER A 139 -0.15 -1.02 -21.87
CA SER A 139 0.16 0.32 -22.40
C SER A 139 -0.80 0.78 -23.51
N THR A 140 -1.45 -0.15 -24.21
CA THR A 140 -2.41 0.13 -25.29
C THR A 140 -3.88 0.08 -24.84
N ASN A 141 -4.16 -0.25 -23.57
CA ASN A 141 -5.51 -0.37 -23.06
C ASN A 141 -6.02 0.95 -22.48
N SER A 142 -7.28 1.29 -22.76
CA SER A 142 -7.91 2.49 -22.21
C SER A 142 -8.35 2.31 -20.77
N ASP A 143 -8.77 1.12 -20.38
CA ASP A 143 -9.23 0.80 -19.04
C ASP A 143 -8.84 -0.62 -18.68
N THR A 144 -8.43 -0.86 -17.45
CA THR A 144 -8.15 -2.21 -16.95
C THR A 144 -8.30 -2.22 -15.43
N THR A 145 -8.95 -3.27 -14.93
CA THR A 145 -9.03 -3.58 -13.50
C THR A 145 -8.37 -4.92 -13.28
N ILE A 146 -7.51 -5.04 -12.27
CA ILE A 146 -6.84 -6.30 -11.93
C ILE A 146 -7.04 -6.59 -10.45
N MET A 147 -7.65 -7.73 -10.15
CA MET A 147 -7.63 -8.32 -8.81
C MET A 147 -6.33 -9.09 -8.62
N PHE A 148 -5.45 -8.60 -7.75
CA PHE A 148 -4.23 -9.30 -7.34
C PHE A 148 -4.51 -10.15 -6.11
N LEU A 149 -4.63 -11.45 -6.33
CA LEU A 149 -4.79 -12.44 -5.27
C LEU A 149 -3.42 -12.80 -4.70
N ALA A 150 -3.19 -12.43 -3.45
CA ALA A 150 -2.00 -12.85 -2.72
C ALA A 150 -2.02 -14.36 -2.46
N VAL A 151 -0.86 -14.97 -2.30
CA VAL A 151 -0.74 -16.40 -1.99
C VAL A 151 -0.03 -16.56 -0.65
N TYR A 152 -0.60 -17.40 0.21
CA TYR A 152 0.01 -17.74 1.48
C TYR A 152 1.35 -18.46 1.30
N ASN A 153 2.41 -17.82 1.79
CA ASN A 153 3.76 -18.34 1.77
C ASN A 153 4.33 -18.42 3.20
N PRO A 154 4.35 -19.61 3.82
CA PRO A 154 4.88 -19.80 5.17
C PRO A 154 6.42 -19.78 5.24
N ASP A 155 7.13 -19.71 4.11
CA ASP A 155 8.60 -19.69 4.12
C ASP A 155 9.15 -18.38 4.71
N ARG A 156 9.86 -18.54 5.83
CA ARG A 156 10.48 -17.48 6.63
C ARG A 156 12.00 -17.39 6.43
N THR A 157 12.59 -18.20 5.55
CA THR A 157 14.03 -18.24 5.36
C THR A 157 14.56 -16.86 4.98
N GLY A 158 15.44 -16.30 5.80
CA GLY A 158 16.03 -14.96 5.57
C GLY A 158 15.08 -13.77 5.78
N LYS A 159 13.86 -13.99 6.28
CA LYS A 159 12.87 -12.92 6.52
C LYS A 159 12.77 -12.58 8.02
N PRO A 160 12.61 -11.29 8.38
CA PRO A 160 12.41 -10.88 9.76
C PRO A 160 11.10 -11.43 10.33
N ASN A 161 10.93 -11.45 11.65
CA ASN A 161 9.74 -11.98 12.35
C ASN A 161 8.44 -11.20 12.06
N TYR A 162 8.54 -9.94 11.64
CA TYR A 162 7.39 -9.09 11.26
C TYR A 162 6.97 -9.23 9.79
N ALA A 163 7.70 -9.98 8.95
CA ALA A 163 7.32 -10.17 7.55
C ALA A 163 5.93 -10.85 7.43
N PRO A 164 5.02 -10.38 6.55
CA PRO A 164 3.75 -11.05 6.28
C PRO A 164 3.93 -12.36 5.50
N PHE A 165 2.92 -13.24 5.60
CA PHE A 165 2.86 -14.49 4.83
C PHE A 165 2.34 -14.29 3.40
N ASN A 166 1.55 -13.25 3.18
CA ASN A 166 0.96 -12.89 1.90
C ASN A 166 1.68 -11.64 1.38
N GLN A 167 2.07 -11.63 0.11
CA GLN A 167 2.77 -10.50 -0.50
C GLN A 167 2.26 -10.20 -1.89
N VAL A 168 2.01 -8.92 -2.15
CA VAL A 168 1.84 -8.35 -3.48
C VAL A 168 2.78 -7.16 -3.60
N GLY A 169 3.96 -7.41 -4.15
CA GLY A 169 4.92 -6.37 -4.52
C GLY A 169 4.62 -5.86 -5.92
N VAL A 170 4.61 -4.54 -6.09
CA VAL A 170 4.45 -3.84 -7.37
C VAL A 170 5.63 -2.90 -7.57
N SER A 171 6.31 -2.99 -8.71
CA SER A 171 7.47 -2.15 -9.02
C SER A 171 7.49 -1.76 -10.49
N ASN A 172 8.45 -0.91 -10.88
CA ASN A 172 8.65 -0.49 -12.27
C ASN A 172 7.37 0.04 -12.92
N ILE A 173 6.58 0.80 -12.15
CA ILE A 173 5.33 1.38 -12.61
C ILE A 173 5.65 2.49 -13.62
N VAL A 174 5.20 2.29 -14.85
CA VAL A 174 5.28 3.25 -15.95
C VAL A 174 3.87 3.61 -16.35
N GLN A 175 3.54 4.89 -16.19
CA GLN A 175 2.26 5.44 -16.61
C GLN A 175 2.47 6.77 -17.36
N PRO A 176 1.78 7.00 -18.50
CA PRO A 176 1.68 8.31 -19.12
C PRO A 176 0.95 9.33 -18.22
N ARG A 177 1.21 10.63 -18.41
CA ARG A 177 0.58 11.72 -17.64
C ARG A 177 -0.95 11.84 -17.81
N GLY A 178 -1.50 11.24 -18.86
CA GLY A 178 -2.96 11.16 -19.08
C GLY A 178 -3.62 9.94 -18.44
N THR A 179 -2.85 9.06 -17.80
CA THR A 179 -3.36 7.86 -17.13
C THR A 179 -3.53 8.12 -15.65
N ASN A 180 -4.62 7.61 -15.07
CA ASN A 180 -4.81 7.54 -13.63
C ASN A 180 -4.73 6.09 -13.17
N ILE A 181 -3.94 5.83 -12.13
CA ILE A 181 -3.90 4.52 -11.47
C ILE A 181 -4.35 4.63 -10.02
N TYR A 182 -4.92 3.54 -9.54
CA TYR A 182 -5.43 3.42 -8.18
C TYR A 182 -5.19 2.01 -7.65
N PHE A 183 -4.82 1.91 -6.37
CA PHE A 183 -4.91 0.67 -5.62
C PHE A 183 -5.92 0.80 -4.51
N TYR A 184 -6.67 -0.28 -4.32
CA TYR A 184 -7.73 -0.34 -3.35
C TYR A 184 -7.55 -1.55 -2.44
N GLN A 185 -7.88 -1.35 -1.17
CA GLN A 185 -8.10 -2.44 -0.23
C GLN A 185 -9.51 -3.04 -0.40
N ALA A 186 -9.81 -4.06 0.41
CA ALA A 186 -11.08 -4.78 0.41
C ALA A 186 -11.44 -5.41 -0.95
N MET A 187 -12.62 -6.03 -1.02
CA MET A 187 -13.13 -6.61 -2.26
C MET A 187 -13.86 -5.55 -3.09
N PRO A 188 -13.72 -5.58 -4.44
CA PRO A 188 -14.44 -4.66 -5.29
C PRO A 188 -15.96 -4.92 -5.20
N SER A 189 -16.74 -3.87 -5.42
CA SER A 189 -18.20 -3.93 -5.61
C SER A 189 -18.56 -3.77 -7.08
N ASP A 190 -19.83 -3.86 -7.44
CA ASP A 190 -20.31 -3.54 -8.79
C ASP A 190 -20.01 -2.10 -9.25
N TYR A 191 -19.67 -1.19 -8.32
CA TYR A 191 -19.27 0.19 -8.62
C TYR A 191 -17.77 0.36 -8.89
N TYR A 192 -17.00 -0.72 -8.98
CA TYR A 192 -15.53 -0.66 -9.14
C TYR A 192 -15.06 0.18 -10.34
N THR A 193 -15.92 0.37 -11.35
CA THR A 193 -15.60 1.18 -12.53
C THR A 193 -15.70 2.70 -12.29
N ASP A 194 -16.53 3.11 -11.32
CA ASP A 194 -16.76 4.50 -10.94
C ASP A 194 -15.81 4.89 -9.79
N VAL A 195 -14.71 5.55 -10.15
CA VAL A 195 -13.68 6.04 -9.23
C VAL A 195 -14.14 7.23 -8.38
N THR A 196 -15.35 7.74 -8.60
CA THR A 196 -15.94 8.84 -7.81
C THR A 196 -17.01 8.33 -6.83
N ASN A 197 -17.42 7.07 -6.95
CA ASN A 197 -18.42 6.48 -6.08
C ASN A 197 -17.90 6.34 -4.65
N VAL A 198 -18.71 6.69 -3.64
CA VAL A 198 -18.34 6.55 -2.22
C VAL A 198 -18.03 5.10 -1.82
N ASN A 199 -18.68 4.11 -2.45
CA ASN A 199 -18.42 2.69 -2.21
C ASN A 199 -17.06 2.23 -2.77
N THR A 200 -16.47 2.99 -3.69
CA THR A 200 -15.17 2.73 -4.30
C THR A 200 -14.08 3.56 -3.64
N THR A 201 -14.27 4.88 -3.57
CA THR A 201 -13.30 5.85 -3.05
C THR A 201 -12.90 5.58 -1.60
N ARG A 202 -13.83 5.11 -0.75
CA ARG A 202 -13.54 4.76 0.66
C ARG A 202 -12.47 3.68 0.84
N TRP A 203 -12.23 2.87 -0.20
CA TRP A 203 -11.25 1.79 -0.18
C TRP A 203 -9.96 2.15 -0.92
N ASN A 204 -9.86 3.35 -1.48
CA ASN A 204 -8.64 3.82 -2.14
C ASN A 204 -7.52 4.00 -1.10
N ILE A 205 -6.36 3.42 -1.36
CA ILE A 205 -5.16 3.49 -0.51
C ILE A 205 -3.95 4.06 -1.24
N PHE A 206 -4.04 4.21 -2.57
CA PHE A 206 -2.99 4.81 -3.38
C PHE A 206 -3.56 5.33 -4.69
N ALA A 207 -3.20 6.55 -5.09
CA ALA A 207 -3.54 7.11 -6.40
C ALA A 207 -2.35 7.85 -7.06
N ASN A 208 -2.25 7.79 -8.39
CA ASN A 208 -1.38 8.68 -9.16
C ASN A 208 -2.07 9.04 -10.51
N PRO A 209 -2.38 10.32 -10.79
CA PRO A 209 -2.04 11.52 -10.02
C PRO A 209 -2.74 11.58 -8.66
N LEU A 210 -2.12 12.31 -7.74
CA LEU A 210 -2.66 12.59 -6.42
C LEU A 210 -3.51 13.86 -6.46
N MET A 211 -4.76 13.78 -6.01
CA MET A 211 -5.62 14.95 -5.87
C MET A 211 -5.35 15.62 -4.52
N ASN A 212 -4.71 16.78 -4.53
CA ASN A 212 -4.62 17.61 -3.34
C ASN A 212 -5.94 18.39 -3.20
N VAL A 213 -6.79 17.97 -2.26
CA VAL A 213 -8.11 18.58 -2.01
C VAL A 213 -8.09 19.71 -0.98
N PHE A 214 -7.04 19.81 -0.14
CA PHE A 214 -7.00 20.74 0.99
C PHE A 214 -6.05 21.94 0.82
N ALA A 215 -5.29 22.00 -0.27
CA ALA A 215 -4.60 23.23 -0.63
C ALA A 215 -5.61 24.36 -0.91
N SER A 216 -5.20 25.60 -0.61
CA SER A 216 -5.91 26.82 -1.05
C SER A 216 -6.14 26.86 -2.58
N ASN A 217 -5.43 26.03 -3.33
CA ASN A 217 -5.66 25.71 -4.73
C ASN A 217 -5.63 24.18 -4.92
N PRO A 218 -6.79 23.51 -5.02
CA PRO A 218 -6.83 22.09 -5.34
C PRO A 218 -6.11 21.81 -6.66
N HIS A 219 -5.22 20.82 -6.67
CA HIS A 219 -4.43 20.50 -7.85
C HIS A 219 -4.10 19.00 -7.92
N ASN A 220 -3.89 18.53 -9.15
CA ASN A 220 -3.44 17.17 -9.43
C ASN A 220 -1.92 17.13 -9.48
N SER A 221 -1.33 16.38 -8.56
CA SER A 221 0.11 16.13 -8.51
C SER A 221 0.41 14.79 -9.16
N PHE A 222 0.89 14.84 -10.40
CA PHE A 222 1.38 13.65 -11.09
C PHE A 222 2.84 13.39 -10.71
N PHE A 223 3.14 12.17 -10.28
CA PHE A 223 4.49 11.73 -9.99
C PHE A 223 5.02 10.84 -11.11
N ASP A 224 6.06 11.28 -11.82
CA ASP A 224 6.75 10.47 -12.84
C ASP A 224 7.56 9.30 -12.21
N LYS A 225 7.78 9.34 -10.90
CA LYS A 225 8.48 8.32 -10.12
C LYS A 225 7.62 7.81 -8.98
N ILE A 226 7.39 6.50 -9.00
CA ILE A 226 6.68 5.77 -7.97
C ILE A 226 7.65 4.73 -7.41
N ASP A 227 7.93 4.78 -6.12
CA ASP A 227 8.72 3.76 -5.45
C ASP A 227 7.98 2.42 -5.44
N PRO A 228 8.69 1.28 -5.31
CA PRO A 228 8.05 -0.03 -5.17
C PRO A 228 7.04 -0.04 -4.03
N ILE A 229 5.87 -0.61 -4.30
CA ILE A 229 4.75 -0.72 -3.37
C ILE A 229 4.62 -2.18 -2.94
N GLN A 230 4.40 -2.46 -1.66
CA GLN A 230 4.18 -3.82 -1.17
C GLN A 230 2.87 -3.86 -0.37
N PHE A 231 2.04 -4.86 -0.62
CA PHE A 231 0.83 -5.14 0.16
C PHE A 231 0.95 -6.48 0.85
N SER A 232 0.47 -6.56 2.08
CA SER A 232 0.42 -7.77 2.91
C SER A 232 -0.87 -8.59 2.72
N THR A 233 -1.69 -8.22 1.74
CA THR A 233 -3.00 -8.82 1.45
C THR A 233 -3.31 -8.74 -0.04
N SER A 234 -4.37 -9.43 -0.46
CA SER A 234 -4.95 -9.27 -1.79
C SER A 234 -5.50 -7.85 -1.96
N VAL A 235 -5.21 -7.24 -3.10
CA VAL A 235 -5.63 -5.87 -3.44
C VAL A 235 -6.16 -5.84 -4.86
N TRP A 236 -6.94 -4.82 -5.19
CA TRP A 236 -7.32 -4.59 -6.58
C TRP A 236 -6.80 -3.26 -7.09
N PHE A 237 -6.45 -3.27 -8.36
CA PHE A 237 -5.84 -2.17 -9.08
C PHE A 237 -6.79 -1.72 -10.19
N ARG A 238 -6.87 -0.42 -10.43
CA ARG A 238 -7.61 0.14 -11.56
C ARG A 238 -6.77 1.18 -12.27
N SER A 239 -6.77 1.11 -13.60
CA SER A 239 -6.20 2.13 -14.46
C SER A 239 -7.25 2.66 -15.43
N THR A 240 -7.33 3.99 -15.53
CA THR A 240 -7.97 4.69 -16.66
C THR A 240 -6.84 5.28 -17.52
N GLY A 241 -6.45 4.55 -18.54
CA GLY A 241 -5.30 4.79 -19.41
C GLY A 241 -4.32 3.61 -19.40
N GLY A 242 -3.34 3.67 -20.30
CA GLY A 242 -2.33 2.62 -20.44
C GLY A 242 -1.29 2.67 -19.32
N PHE A 243 -0.81 1.50 -18.90
CA PHE A 243 0.23 1.37 -17.88
C PHE A 243 1.10 0.14 -18.13
N LYS A 244 2.23 0.10 -17.43
CA LYS A 244 3.08 -1.09 -17.31
C LYS A 244 3.60 -1.18 -15.88
N LEU A 245 3.64 -2.37 -15.31
CA LEU A 245 4.19 -2.61 -13.98
C LEU A 245 4.71 -4.03 -13.86
N ASP A 246 5.57 -4.27 -12.89
CA ASP A 246 5.96 -5.61 -12.47
C ASP A 246 5.22 -5.97 -11.18
N VAL A 247 4.72 -7.21 -11.11
CA VAL A 247 4.11 -7.77 -9.91
C VAL A 247 4.91 -8.97 -9.42
N SER A 248 5.14 -9.07 -8.12
CA SER A 248 5.88 -10.17 -7.52
C SER A 248 5.39 -10.55 -6.12
N GLU A 249 5.69 -11.78 -5.69
CA GLU A 249 5.44 -12.25 -4.32
C GLU A 249 6.69 -12.17 -3.41
N ALA A 250 7.77 -11.54 -3.90
CA ALA A 250 9.00 -11.40 -3.14
C ALA A 250 8.81 -10.41 -2.00
N TYR A 251 9.24 -10.80 -0.80
CA TYR A 251 9.24 -9.88 0.35
C TYR A 251 10.42 -8.93 0.25
N VAL A 252 10.12 -7.63 0.35
CA VAL A 252 11.08 -6.56 0.56
C VAL A 252 10.84 -6.00 1.96
N ASP A 253 11.92 -5.80 2.70
CA ASP A 253 11.81 -5.17 4.02
C ASP A 253 11.53 -3.68 3.88
N THR A 254 10.36 -3.25 4.37
CA THR A 254 9.87 -1.88 4.31
C THR A 254 10.12 -1.11 5.61
N MET A 255 10.89 -1.66 6.56
CA MET A 255 11.25 -0.94 7.79
C MET A 255 12.07 0.31 7.51
N SER A 256 12.91 0.29 6.47
CA SER A 256 13.64 1.48 6.00
C SER A 256 13.54 1.56 4.48
N ILE A 257 12.64 2.42 3.99
CA ILE A 257 12.50 2.72 2.57
C ILE A 257 13.41 3.89 2.23
N ASN A 258 14.17 3.79 1.14
CA ASN A 258 14.89 4.93 0.56
C ASN A 258 14.22 5.28 -0.76
N SER A 259 13.82 6.54 -0.92
CA SER A 259 13.15 6.94 -2.15
C SER A 259 14.10 6.94 -3.34
N THR A 260 13.56 6.62 -4.52
CA THR A 260 14.34 6.49 -5.76
C THR A 260 14.55 7.83 -6.47
N SER A 261 13.82 8.87 -6.08
CA SER A 261 13.93 10.21 -6.65
C SER A 261 13.61 11.29 -5.60
N VAL A 262 13.96 12.53 -5.95
CA VAL A 262 13.73 13.71 -5.12
C VAL A 262 12.24 14.08 -5.15
N SER A 263 11.62 14.02 -6.34
CA SER A 263 10.17 14.14 -6.51
C SER A 263 9.57 12.75 -6.76
N VAL A 264 8.80 12.24 -5.80
CA VAL A 264 8.43 10.83 -5.72
C VAL A 264 7.15 10.63 -4.90
N THR A 265 6.41 9.57 -5.22
CA THR A 265 5.37 9.02 -4.35
C THR A 265 5.63 7.53 -4.13
N GLY A 266 5.07 6.96 -3.08
CA GLY A 266 5.14 5.54 -2.79
C GLY A 266 4.20 5.20 -1.66
N MET A 267 4.35 3.99 -1.10
CA MET A 267 3.51 3.56 0.00
C MET A 267 4.31 2.81 1.07
N SER A 268 3.91 2.99 2.32
CA SER A 268 4.29 2.12 3.44
C SER A 268 3.02 1.64 4.13
N ASN A 269 3.03 0.42 4.66
CA ASN A 269 1.86 -0.22 5.23
C ASN A 269 2.23 -1.15 6.38
N SER A 270 1.23 -1.48 7.21
CA SER A 270 1.36 -2.44 8.30
C SER A 270 1.83 -3.81 7.79
N GLN A 271 2.79 -4.40 8.51
CA GLN A 271 3.26 -5.76 8.27
C GLN A 271 2.52 -6.76 9.18
N LEU A 272 3.04 -7.98 9.40
CA LEU A 272 2.45 -8.90 10.38
C LEU A 272 2.49 -8.32 11.80
N PHE A 273 3.59 -7.64 12.12
CA PHE A 273 3.76 -6.82 13.30
C PHE A 273 4.22 -5.42 12.87
N SER A 274 3.67 -4.40 13.51
CA SER A 274 3.99 -3.01 13.19
C SER A 274 5.15 -2.52 14.05
N ASN A 275 6.33 -2.40 13.43
CA ASN A 275 7.49 -1.78 14.07
C ASN A 275 7.63 -0.34 13.58
N THR A 276 8.41 0.46 14.31
CA THR A 276 8.82 1.76 13.81
C THR A 276 9.51 1.60 12.46
N SER A 277 9.01 2.32 11.47
CA SER A 277 9.57 2.34 10.11
C SER A 277 9.84 3.76 9.66
N SER A 278 10.71 3.89 8.65
CA SER A 278 11.09 5.17 8.09
C SER A 278 11.12 5.15 6.57
N VAL A 279 10.70 6.25 5.97
CA VAL A 279 10.93 6.59 4.56
C VAL A 279 11.95 7.72 4.53
N ASN A 280 13.10 7.49 3.90
CA ASN A 280 14.14 8.48 3.72
C ASN A 280 14.03 9.04 2.30
N PHE A 281 13.73 10.32 2.19
CA PHE A 281 13.59 10.97 0.90
C PHE A 281 14.96 11.38 0.37
N LEU A 282 15.20 11.10 -0.91
CA LEU A 282 16.38 11.58 -1.62
C LEU A 282 16.37 13.11 -1.63
N SER A 283 17.48 13.71 -1.19
CA SER A 283 17.63 15.17 -1.14
C SER A 283 18.45 15.70 -2.31
N ALA A 284 17.98 16.79 -2.93
CA ALA A 284 18.74 17.57 -3.91
C ALA A 284 19.65 18.65 -3.26
N GLY A 285 19.81 18.64 -1.93
CA GLY A 285 20.60 19.61 -1.19
C GLY A 285 19.77 20.49 -0.24
N THR A 286 20.41 21.49 0.35
CA THR A 286 19.76 22.44 1.27
C THR A 286 19.12 23.62 0.52
N ASN A 287 18.17 24.30 1.17
CA ASN A 287 17.44 25.46 0.65
C ASN A 287 16.64 25.17 -0.63
N ARG A 288 15.83 24.11 -0.58
CA ARG A 288 14.93 23.68 -1.66
C ARG A 288 13.50 24.09 -1.34
N LEU A 289 12.75 24.50 -2.35
CA LEU A 289 11.32 24.72 -2.28
C LEU A 289 10.58 23.46 -2.73
N GLY A 290 9.37 23.30 -2.24
CA GLY A 290 8.60 22.08 -2.50
C GLY A 290 7.55 21.88 -1.44
N TYR A 291 6.95 20.69 -1.49
CA TYR A 291 5.97 20.26 -0.51
C TYR A 291 6.10 18.75 -0.32
N SER A 292 5.67 18.27 0.82
CA SER A 292 5.69 16.85 1.14
C SER A 292 4.50 16.51 2.02
N GLY A 293 4.20 15.24 2.13
CA GLY A 293 3.03 14.83 2.87
C GLY A 293 2.72 13.36 2.70
N TYR A 294 1.53 13.01 3.18
CA TYR A 294 1.02 11.66 3.11
C TYR A 294 -0.50 11.64 3.17
N ILE A 295 -1.05 10.51 2.72
CA ILE A 295 -2.45 10.14 2.91
C ILE A 295 -2.48 8.89 3.77
N LEU A 296 -3.33 8.93 4.79
CA LEU A 296 -3.44 7.88 5.79
C LEU A 296 -4.81 7.19 5.71
N ASN A 297 -4.75 5.86 5.63
CA ASN A 297 -5.90 4.98 5.83
C ASN A 297 -5.58 4.00 6.96
N THR A 298 -6.47 3.88 7.94
CA THR A 298 -6.28 3.00 9.11
C THR A 298 -7.51 2.15 9.37
N ASP A 299 -7.27 0.94 9.86
CA ASP A 299 -8.24 0.08 10.54
C ASP A 299 -7.55 -0.49 11.78
N MET A 300 -7.48 0.35 12.82
CA MET A 300 -6.70 0.10 14.02
C MET A 300 -7.57 -0.34 15.19
N PHE A 301 -7.00 -1.12 16.10
CA PHE A 301 -7.69 -1.46 17.37
C PHE A 301 -7.89 -0.21 18.24
N ALA A 302 -8.97 -0.18 19.04
CA ALA A 302 -9.41 1.02 19.75
C ALA A 302 -8.38 1.63 20.73
N THR A 303 -7.40 0.87 21.21
CA THR A 303 -6.44 1.29 22.24
C THR A 303 -5.04 1.59 21.71
N VAL A 304 -4.85 1.62 20.38
CA VAL A 304 -3.54 1.84 19.76
C VAL A 304 -3.51 3.14 18.96
N ASN A 305 -2.31 3.69 18.82
CA ASN A 305 -2.06 4.92 18.10
C ASN A 305 -0.96 4.70 17.05
N LEU A 306 -1.07 5.43 15.95
CA LEU A 306 -0.02 5.57 14.95
C LEU A 306 0.39 7.04 14.91
N THR A 307 1.67 7.31 15.15
CA THR A 307 2.25 8.63 14.96
C THR A 307 3.00 8.67 13.64
N VAL A 308 2.69 9.64 12.79
CA VAL A 308 3.45 9.97 11.58
C VAL A 308 4.27 11.21 11.89
N GLN A 309 5.57 11.18 11.61
CA GLN A 309 6.47 12.30 11.83
C GLN A 309 7.25 12.62 10.55
N LEU A 310 7.06 13.83 10.02
CA LEU A 310 7.85 14.37 8.92
C LEU A 310 9.00 15.20 9.47
N SER A 311 10.20 15.00 8.93
CA SER A 311 11.39 15.80 9.24
C SER A 311 11.91 16.42 7.96
N GLY A 312 11.97 17.75 7.93
CA GLY A 312 12.43 18.56 6.82
C GLY A 312 13.82 19.14 7.03
N GLN A 313 14.16 20.14 6.21
CA GLN A 313 15.41 20.87 6.33
C GLN A 313 15.38 21.86 7.50
N SER A 314 16.55 22.30 7.96
CA SER A 314 16.68 23.37 8.98
C SER A 314 15.93 23.10 10.29
N GLY A 315 15.71 21.82 10.64
CA GLY A 315 14.99 21.42 11.85
C GLY A 315 13.47 21.53 11.74
N ALA A 316 12.92 21.76 10.54
CA ALA A 316 11.48 21.69 10.32
C ALA A 316 10.98 20.28 10.65
N THR A 317 9.93 20.19 11.44
CA THR A 317 9.29 18.92 11.79
C THR A 317 7.79 19.12 11.86
N ASP A 318 7.05 18.12 11.41
CA ASP A 318 5.62 18.03 11.61
C ASP A 318 5.28 16.64 12.15
N SER A 319 4.25 16.54 12.98
CA SER A 319 3.83 15.26 13.53
C SER A 319 2.34 15.22 13.79
N TYR A 320 1.75 14.09 13.44
CA TYR A 320 0.34 13.79 13.62
C TYR A 320 0.18 12.42 14.27
N THR A 321 -0.80 12.31 15.16
CA THR A 321 -1.14 11.04 15.83
C THR A 321 -2.61 10.75 15.64
N THR A 322 -2.92 9.59 15.07
CA THR A 322 -4.27 9.03 15.04
C THR A 322 -4.42 7.94 16.10
N SER A 323 -5.60 7.85 16.70
CA SER A 323 -5.91 6.91 17.80
C SER A 323 -7.19 6.13 17.54
N GLY A 324 -7.10 4.80 17.63
CA GLY A 324 -8.25 3.88 17.75
C GLY A 324 -9.38 4.01 16.73
N SER A 325 -9.15 4.68 15.61
CA SER A 325 -10.18 5.09 14.67
C SER A 325 -9.92 4.50 13.30
N GLN A 326 -10.99 4.08 12.63
CA GLN A 326 -10.95 3.88 11.18
C GLN A 326 -10.89 5.27 10.54
N VAL A 327 -9.75 5.59 9.95
CA VAL A 327 -9.54 6.83 9.21
C VAL A 327 -9.39 6.46 7.75
N ASN A 328 -10.05 7.20 6.86
CA ASN A 328 -9.93 6.99 5.41
C ASN A 328 -9.63 8.35 4.77
N ASP A 329 -8.65 8.37 3.87
CA ASP A 329 -8.29 9.56 3.09
C ASP A 329 -7.89 10.78 3.94
N ASP A 330 -7.18 10.55 5.05
CA ASP A 330 -6.69 11.63 5.91
C ASP A 330 -5.38 12.20 5.35
N PHE A 331 -5.50 13.38 4.76
CA PHE A 331 -4.48 14.04 3.96
C PHE A 331 -3.71 15.06 4.80
N HIS A 332 -2.38 14.92 4.84
CA HIS A 332 -1.48 15.82 5.53
C HIS A 332 -0.41 16.32 4.55
N GLU A 333 -0.24 17.64 4.48
CA GLU A 333 0.76 18.28 3.62
C GLU A 333 1.47 19.40 4.36
N VAL A 334 2.77 19.53 4.10
CA VAL A 334 3.62 20.60 4.57
C VAL A 334 4.27 21.31 3.37
N GLU A 335 4.43 22.63 3.47
CA GLU A 335 5.00 23.49 2.41
C GLU A 335 6.54 23.45 2.37
N TRP A 336 7.12 22.27 2.59
CA TRP A 336 8.55 22.03 2.48
C TRP A 336 8.83 20.59 2.08
N PRO A 337 9.93 20.32 1.34
CA PRO A 337 10.35 18.96 1.05
C PRO A 337 10.88 18.27 2.32
N ALA A 338 10.36 17.08 2.60
CA ALA A 338 10.81 16.25 3.71
C ALA A 338 12.16 15.58 3.38
N GLN A 339 12.98 15.39 4.41
CA GLN A 339 14.16 14.53 4.38
C GLN A 339 13.79 13.10 4.83
N SER A 340 12.82 12.97 5.74
CA SER A 340 12.31 11.67 6.15
C SER A 340 10.88 11.73 6.68
N MET A 341 10.22 10.59 6.65
CA MET A 341 8.96 10.30 7.34
C MET A 341 9.18 9.10 8.26
N GLN A 342 8.73 9.17 9.50
CA GLN A 342 8.70 8.00 10.41
C GLN A 342 7.27 7.62 10.73
N LEU A 343 7.02 6.31 10.78
CA LEU A 343 5.77 5.72 11.25
C LEU A 343 6.07 5.05 12.59
N ILE A 344 5.47 5.55 13.66
CA ILE A 344 5.76 5.15 15.03
C ILE A 344 4.49 4.54 15.63
N PRO A 345 4.38 3.20 15.61
CA PRO A 345 3.25 2.51 16.20
C PRO A 345 3.37 2.43 17.72
N SER A 346 2.26 2.60 18.44
CA SER A 346 2.25 2.46 19.91
C SER A 346 2.32 1.00 20.40
N SER A 347 2.08 0.04 19.50
CA SER A 347 2.07 -1.40 19.76
C SER A 347 2.46 -2.14 18.49
N ILE A 348 3.11 -3.30 18.63
CA ILE A 348 3.37 -4.21 17.50
C ILE A 348 2.10 -4.82 16.92
N GLU A 349 1.03 -4.92 17.71
CA GLU A 349 -0.30 -5.38 17.32
C GLU A 349 -1.24 -4.18 17.31
N MET A 350 -1.40 -3.55 16.15
CA MET A 350 -2.22 -2.34 16.03
C MET A 350 -3.37 -2.41 15.03
N GLY A 351 -3.47 -3.50 14.27
CA GLY A 351 -4.36 -3.57 13.11
C GLY A 351 -3.65 -3.13 11.83
N LEU A 352 -4.41 -2.55 10.90
CA LEU A 352 -3.93 -2.21 9.56
C LEU A 352 -3.75 -0.71 9.38
N TYR A 353 -2.70 -0.33 8.65
CA TYR A 353 -2.55 1.02 8.14
C TYR A 353 -1.91 1.02 6.75
N TYR A 354 -2.26 2.02 5.95
CA TYR A 354 -1.68 2.32 4.65
C TYR A 354 -1.35 3.80 4.61
N VAL A 355 -0.13 4.11 4.20
CA VAL A 355 0.40 5.48 4.10
C VAL A 355 0.94 5.67 2.69
N GLN A 356 0.19 6.36 1.85
CA GLN A 356 0.76 6.88 0.60
C GLN A 356 1.56 8.12 0.94
N TYR A 357 2.89 8.06 0.80
CA TYR A 357 3.74 9.24 1.00
C TYR A 357 4.02 9.94 -0.32
N PHE A 358 4.32 11.24 -0.24
CA PHE A 358 4.80 12.01 -1.37
C PHE A 358 5.81 13.08 -0.94
N ASN A 359 6.76 13.36 -1.83
CA ASN A 359 7.71 14.45 -1.70
C ASN A 359 7.87 15.08 -3.08
N MET A 360 7.74 16.40 -3.16
CA MET A 360 7.89 17.17 -4.40
C MET A 360 8.94 18.25 -4.17
N ASP A 361 10.01 18.22 -4.97
CA ASP A 361 10.99 19.30 -5.05
C ASP A 361 10.70 20.17 -6.28
N THR A 362 10.45 21.46 -6.05
CA THR A 362 10.12 22.44 -7.09
C THR A 362 11.29 23.33 -7.48
N GLY A 363 12.48 23.13 -6.91
CA GLY A 363 13.68 23.90 -7.25
C GLY A 363 14.29 24.68 -6.10
N ALA A 364 15.37 25.39 -6.39
CA ALA A 364 15.88 26.43 -5.50
C ALA A 364 15.03 27.71 -5.67
N PRO A 365 14.93 28.57 -4.64
CA PRO A 365 14.28 29.87 -4.79
C PRO A 365 14.90 30.65 -5.94
N THR A 366 14.11 31.02 -6.95
CA THR A 366 14.56 31.98 -7.96
C THR A 366 14.58 33.35 -7.32
N THR A 367 15.76 33.93 -7.11
CA THR A 367 15.86 35.36 -6.86
C THR A 367 15.52 36.07 -8.16
N THR A 368 14.24 36.38 -8.39
CA THR A 368 13.88 37.39 -9.38
C THR A 368 14.40 38.74 -8.85
N SER A 369 15.65 39.05 -9.19
CA SER A 369 16.12 40.44 -9.19
C SER A 369 15.40 41.15 -10.33
N ALA A 370 14.14 41.50 -10.11
CA ALA A 370 13.49 42.54 -10.89
C ALA A 370 14.02 43.89 -10.37
N ALA A 371 15.30 44.18 -10.63
CA ALA A 371 15.74 45.56 -10.66
C ALA A 371 15.06 46.19 -11.87
N LEU A 372 13.90 46.79 -11.63
CA LEU A 372 13.29 47.76 -12.54
C LEU A 372 14.37 48.78 -12.90
N SER A 373 14.87 48.71 -14.14
CA SER A 373 15.60 49.79 -14.77
C SER A 373 14.61 50.94 -15.04
N SER A 374 14.18 51.63 -13.99
CA SER A 374 13.56 52.94 -14.16
C SER A 374 14.69 53.94 -14.46
N THR A 375 15.02 54.06 -15.75
CA THR A 375 15.57 55.29 -16.30
C THR A 375 14.61 56.43 -15.98
N ALA A 376 14.90 57.17 -14.92
CA ALA A 376 14.39 58.52 -14.71
C ALA A 376 15.60 59.45 -14.53
N SER A 377 16.19 59.79 -15.67
CA SER A 377 17.00 60.99 -15.82
C SER A 377 16.17 62.21 -15.40
N THR A 378 16.59 62.97 -14.39
CA THR A 378 16.52 64.44 -14.37
C THR A 378 17.34 65.02 -13.21
N PRO A 379 17.88 66.25 -13.35
CA PRO A 379 19.19 66.60 -12.83
C PRO A 379 19.21 67.27 -11.46
N SER A 380 20.43 67.33 -10.94
CA SER A 380 20.91 67.96 -9.72
C SER A 380 20.26 69.32 -9.40
N ILE A 381 19.81 69.46 -8.15
CA ILE A 381 19.86 70.74 -7.45
C ILE A 381 20.83 70.57 -6.29
N ALA A 382 21.96 71.26 -6.41
CA ALA A 382 22.95 71.44 -5.37
C ALA A 382 22.42 72.43 -4.31
N SER A 383 22.54 72.09 -3.04
CA SER A 383 22.56 72.99 -1.88
C SER A 383 23.09 72.15 -0.71
N THR A 384 24.41 72.10 -0.50
CA THR A 384 25.23 73.01 0.31
C THR A 384 24.86 73.00 1.80
N ALA A 385 25.73 72.32 2.55
CA ALA A 385 26.18 72.58 3.92
C ALA A 385 25.17 72.62 5.07
N THR A 386 25.30 71.66 5.98
CA THR A 386 25.69 72.01 7.36
C THR A 386 26.44 70.87 8.04
N SER A 387 27.59 71.23 8.61
CA SER A 387 28.51 70.42 9.39
C SER A 387 28.08 70.36 10.86
N ALA A 388 28.16 69.18 11.48
CA ALA A 388 28.50 68.94 12.90
C ALA A 388 28.47 67.40 13.11
N ALA A 389 29.63 66.74 13.14
CA ALA A 389 30.41 66.43 14.35
C ALA A 389 29.77 65.33 15.22
N THR A 390 30.34 64.11 15.19
CA THR A 390 31.09 63.47 16.30
C THR A 390 31.41 62.00 15.98
N ASN A 391 32.70 61.68 15.94
CA ASN A 391 33.31 60.36 16.24
C ASN A 391 33.21 60.08 17.78
N PRO A 392 33.61 58.93 18.38
CA PRO A 392 34.52 57.88 17.88
C PRO A 392 34.09 56.45 18.35
N PRO A 393 34.96 55.43 18.60
CA PRO A 393 34.89 54.15 17.88
C PRO A 393 34.80 52.91 18.80
N THR A 394 34.58 51.74 18.22
CA THR A 394 34.98 50.46 18.84
C THR A 394 35.58 49.53 17.80
N THR A 395 36.90 49.41 17.88
CA THR A 395 37.71 48.31 17.36
C THR A 395 37.53 47.07 18.22
N THR A 396 37.30 45.92 17.61
CA THR A 396 37.67 44.63 18.20
C THR A 396 38.36 43.79 17.13
N ALA A 397 39.68 43.89 17.15
CA ALA A 397 40.59 42.93 16.55
C ALA A 397 41.08 42.02 17.68
N GLY A 398 40.97 40.71 17.45
CA GLY A 398 41.58 39.64 18.23
C GLY A 398 41.40 38.38 17.39
N ALA A 399 42.32 38.00 16.51
CA ALA A 399 43.65 37.44 16.81
C ALA A 399 43.51 36.24 17.76
N SER A 400 43.64 35.02 17.24
CA SER A 400 44.81 34.15 17.45
C SER A 400 44.23 32.77 17.88
N THR A 401 44.79 31.59 17.64
CA THR A 401 46.16 31.13 17.40
C THR A 401 46.07 29.70 16.84
N ASN A 402 46.89 29.43 15.83
CA ASN A 402 47.74 28.26 15.66
C ASN A 402 47.55 27.05 16.61
N SER A 403 47.39 25.85 16.04
CA SER A 403 48.49 24.86 16.08
C SER A 403 48.17 23.56 15.32
N PRO A 404 49.21 22.80 14.93
CA PRO A 404 49.21 21.90 13.77
C PRO A 404 49.41 20.41 14.11
N ALA A 405 49.49 19.60 13.04
CA ALA A 405 50.20 18.33 12.93
C ALA A 405 49.65 17.15 13.76
N THR A 406 49.65 15.89 13.34
CA THR A 406 50.40 15.15 12.31
C THR A 406 49.78 13.75 12.24
N ASN A 407 49.83 13.11 11.06
CA ASN A 407 49.66 11.66 10.89
C ASN A 407 50.56 10.86 11.85
N PRO A 408 50.16 9.63 12.18
CA PRO A 408 50.96 8.51 11.71
C PRO A 408 50.13 7.34 11.11
N PRO A 409 50.81 6.38 10.46
CA PRO A 409 50.24 5.40 9.54
C PRO A 409 50.10 4.01 10.18
N THR A 410 49.52 3.04 9.48
CA THR A 410 50.23 1.79 9.17
C THR A 410 49.49 0.87 8.19
N THR A 411 50.32 0.18 7.45
CA THR A 411 50.13 -0.62 6.25
C THR A 411 50.02 -2.11 6.60
N SER A 412 49.17 -2.82 5.85
CA SER A 412 49.39 -4.18 5.27
C SER A 412 49.85 -5.37 6.14
N ARG A 413 49.09 -6.49 6.12
CA ARG A 413 49.41 -7.78 5.42
C ARG A 413 48.55 -8.97 5.94
N PRO A 414 48.51 -10.11 5.19
CA PRO A 414 47.39 -11.07 5.17
C PRO A 414 47.72 -12.44 5.78
N ILE A 415 46.68 -13.26 6.05
CA ILE A 415 46.73 -14.73 6.18
C ILE A 415 45.31 -15.23 5.80
N THR A 416 45.05 -15.80 4.62
CA THR A 416 45.26 -17.18 4.13
C THR A 416 44.44 -18.27 4.85
N ALA A 417 43.75 -19.03 4.01
CA ALA A 417 42.79 -20.10 4.26
C ALA A 417 43.32 -21.32 5.03
N SER A 418 42.40 -21.99 5.73
CA SER A 418 42.39 -23.42 6.11
C SER A 418 40.94 -23.77 6.49
N GLN A 419 40.10 -24.31 5.61
CA GLN A 419 39.78 -25.75 5.50
C GLN A 419 39.94 -26.59 6.79
N SER A 420 38.81 -27.06 7.33
CA SER A 420 38.58 -28.43 7.83
C SER A 420 37.13 -28.51 8.35
N THR A 421 36.19 -29.12 7.61
CA THR A 421 35.63 -30.46 7.89
C THR A 421 35.76 -30.92 9.35
N THR A 422 34.64 -31.21 10.03
CA THR A 422 34.15 -32.58 10.31
C THR A 422 32.83 -32.48 11.08
N SER A 423 31.88 -33.29 10.65
CA SER A 423 30.60 -33.62 11.28
C SER A 423 30.72 -34.02 12.75
N GLN A 424 29.72 -33.70 13.57
CA GLN A 424 29.11 -34.68 14.48
C GLN A 424 27.78 -34.18 15.08
N ASN A 425 26.82 -35.09 15.06
CA ASN A 425 25.52 -35.06 15.70
C ASN A 425 25.64 -34.98 17.24
N VAL A 426 24.83 -34.16 17.90
CA VAL A 426 24.23 -34.40 19.23
C VAL A 426 22.98 -33.50 19.31
N GLU A 427 21.79 -34.02 19.04
CA GLU A 427 20.86 -34.62 20.01
C GLU A 427 19.96 -33.59 20.73
N THR A 428 18.68 -33.81 20.50
CA THR A 428 17.51 -33.06 20.92
C THR A 428 17.37 -33.05 22.44
N THR A 429 17.31 -31.88 23.07
CA THR A 429 16.71 -31.75 24.40
C THR A 429 15.57 -30.73 24.34
N THR A 430 14.37 -31.27 24.46
CA THR A 430 13.10 -30.61 24.70
C THR A 430 13.18 -29.72 25.95
N LYS A 431 13.08 -28.41 25.78
CA LYS A 431 12.59 -27.52 26.84
C LYS A 431 11.24 -26.96 26.44
N LEU A 432 10.22 -27.41 27.17
CA LEU A 432 8.91 -26.80 27.23
C LEU A 432 9.06 -25.30 27.50
N GLY A 433 8.41 -24.47 26.70
CA GLY A 433 8.32 -23.05 26.98
C GLY A 433 7.88 -22.27 25.75
N LEU A 434 6.56 -22.23 25.53
CA LEU A 434 5.77 -21.12 24.97
C LEU A 434 4.46 -21.66 24.36
N THR A 435 3.61 -22.28 25.19
CA THR A 435 2.21 -22.55 24.85
C THR A 435 1.32 -21.31 25.02
N ALA A 436 1.90 -20.11 25.15
CA ALA A 436 1.15 -18.86 25.33
C ALA A 436 0.84 -18.14 24.00
N SER A 437 1.57 -18.39 22.92
CA SER A 437 1.38 -17.67 21.65
C SER A 437 0.33 -18.29 20.71
N ILE A 438 -0.02 -19.57 20.88
CA ILE A 438 -1.01 -20.24 20.02
C ILE A 438 -2.45 -19.96 20.49
N THR A 439 -2.67 -19.81 21.79
CA THR A 439 -4.01 -19.55 22.35
C THR A 439 -4.49 -18.12 22.15
N VAL A 440 -3.59 -17.13 22.08
CA VAL A 440 -3.98 -15.73 21.85
C VAL A 440 -4.45 -15.51 20.41
N SER A 441 -3.76 -16.10 19.41
CA SER A 441 -4.16 -15.95 18.01
C SER A 441 -5.50 -16.65 17.68
N MET A 442 -5.82 -17.75 18.38
CA MET A 442 -7.11 -18.45 18.23
C MET A 442 -8.27 -17.70 18.91
N MET A 443 -8.07 -17.10 20.09
CA MET A 443 -9.13 -16.31 20.73
C MET A 443 -9.47 -15.04 19.94
N ILE A 444 -8.48 -14.36 19.34
CA ILE A 444 -8.73 -13.10 18.62
C ILE A 444 -9.50 -13.34 17.31
N THR A 445 -9.20 -14.43 16.60
CA THR A 445 -9.95 -14.78 15.38
C THR A 445 -11.39 -15.19 15.70
N LEU A 446 -11.60 -15.88 16.84
CA LEU A 446 -12.93 -16.27 17.28
C LEU A 446 -13.74 -15.06 17.79
N LEU A 447 -13.10 -14.10 18.48
CA LEU A 447 -13.76 -12.90 18.99
C LEU A 447 -14.16 -11.94 17.86
N HIS A 448 -13.34 -11.81 16.81
CA HIS A 448 -13.71 -11.03 15.62
C HIS A 448 -14.93 -11.60 14.88
N ASN A 449 -15.05 -12.94 14.80
CA ASN A 449 -16.20 -13.55 14.13
C ASN A 449 -17.50 -13.51 14.96
N ILE A 450 -17.42 -13.29 16.28
CA ILE A 450 -18.61 -13.19 17.15
C ILE A 450 -19.10 -11.73 17.26
N LEU A 451 -18.21 -10.74 17.16
CA LEU A 451 -18.62 -9.32 17.23
C LEU A 451 -19.16 -8.75 15.90
N PHE A 452 -18.91 -9.43 14.77
CA PHE A 452 -19.30 -8.95 13.44
C PHE A 452 -20.14 -9.96 12.64
N ALA A 453 -20.79 -10.90 13.33
CA ALA A 453 -21.95 -11.64 12.84
C ALA A 453 -23.20 -11.11 13.57
#